data_AF-A0A2V7XDR4-F1
#
_entry.id   AF-A0A2V7XDR4-F1
#
_cell.length_a   1.000
_cell.length_b   1.000
_cell.length_c   1.000
_cell.angle_alpha   90.00
_cell.angle_beta   90.00
_cell.angle_gamma   90.00
#
_symmetry.space_group_name_H-M   'P 1'
#
loop_
_entity.id
_entity.type
_entity.pdbx_description
1 polymer ?
#
loop_
_entity_poly.entity_id
_entity_poly.type
_entity_poly.pdbx_seq_one_letter_code
_entity_poly.pdbx_strand_id
1 'polypeptide(L)' 'RMPRIQQLVKELFGREGHKGVNPDEVVAVGAAIQGGVLKGEVKDLLLLDVTPLTLSIETLGGVSTPM' A
#
# COMPACT_ATOMS: atom_id res chain seq x y z
N ARG A 1 -0.72 16.87 3.85
CA ARG A 1 -0.27 18.26 4.13
C ARG A 1 -1.26 19.08 4.96
N MET A 2 -2.56 18.74 4.96
CA MET A 2 -3.55 19.40 5.83
C MET A 2 -3.34 19.07 7.33
N PRO A 3 -3.25 20.05 8.24
CA PRO A 3 -3.01 19.82 9.67
C PRO A 3 -4.09 18.96 10.33
N ARG A 4 -5.36 19.11 9.93
CA ARG A 4 -6.48 18.36 10.52
C ARG A 4 -6.38 16.85 10.28
N ILE A 5 -5.94 16.45 9.08
CA ILE A 5 -5.70 15.04 8.75
C ILE A 5 -4.55 14.48 9.59
N GLN A 6 -3.47 15.25 9.77
CA GLN A 6 -2.34 14.82 10.59
C GLN A 6 -2.73 14.64 12.07
N GLN A 7 -3.57 15.52 12.60
CA GLN A 7 -4.13 15.40 13.95
C GLN A 7 -5.00 14.15 14.10
N LEU A 8 -5.94 13.93 13.17
CA LEU A 8 -6.83 12.76 13.21
C LEU A 8 -6.04 11.45 13.17
N VAL A 9 -5.03 11.36 12.31
CA VAL A 9 -4.15 10.16 12.24
C VAL A 9 -3.33 10.00 13.52
N LYS A 10 -2.84 11.09 14.12
CA LYS A 10 -2.14 11.06 15.41
C LYS A 10 -3.06 10.57 16.54
N GLU A 11 -4.33 10.99 16.55
CA GLU A 11 -5.34 10.55 17.51
C GLU A 11 -5.68 9.06 17.32
N LEU A 12 -5.85 8.60 16.08
CA LEU A 12 -6.19 7.21 15.77
C LEU A 12 -5.07 6.22 16.14
N PHE A 13 -3.82 6.57 15.88
CA PHE A 13 -2.67 5.68 16.06
C PHE A 13 -1.82 5.97 17.30
N GLY A 14 -2.12 7.06 18.04
CA GLY A 14 -1.42 7.42 19.28
C GLY A 14 0.04 7.84 19.11
N ARG A 15 0.51 8.08 17.87
CA ARG A 15 1.91 8.42 17.55
C ARG A 15 2.00 9.45 16.44
N GLU A 16 3.09 10.22 16.41
CA GLU A 16 3.33 11.12 15.28
C GLU A 16 3.66 10.33 14.01
N GLY A 17 3.09 10.74 12.89
CA GLY A 17 3.45 10.22 11.57
C GLY A 17 4.91 10.55 11.23
N HIS A 18 5.57 9.66 10.50
CA HIS A 18 6.95 9.86 10.08
C HIS A 18 7.05 11.01 9.05
N LYS A 19 7.98 11.94 9.28
CA LYS A 19 8.20 13.15 8.45
C LYS A 19 9.47 13.09 7.60
N GLY A 20 10.23 11.99 7.64
CA GLY A 20 11.52 11.84 6.94
C GLY A 20 11.41 11.48 5.47
N VAL A 21 10.19 11.36 4.94
CA VAL A 21 9.92 10.87 3.58
C VAL A 21 9.14 11.94 2.82
N ASN A 22 9.58 12.28 1.60
CA ASN A 22 8.85 13.21 0.74
C ASN A 22 7.54 12.56 0.27
N PRO A 23 6.36 13.09 0.68
CA PRO A 23 5.08 12.48 0.33
C PRO A 23 4.76 12.53 -1.17
N ASP A 24 5.40 13.44 -1.91
CA ASP A 24 5.08 13.64 -3.33
C ASP A 24 5.90 12.69 -4.24
N GLU A 25 7.04 12.17 -3.75
CA GLU A 25 8.01 11.42 -4.56
C GLU A 25 8.21 9.98 -4.09
N VAL A 26 7.84 9.66 -2.84
CA VAL A 26 8.12 8.36 -2.22
C VAL A 26 7.64 7.16 -3.05
N VAL A 27 6.49 7.30 -3.72
CA VAL A 27 5.94 6.22 -4.55
C VAL A 27 6.82 5.94 -5.76
N ALA A 28 7.34 6.99 -6.41
CA ALA A 28 8.23 6.83 -7.57
C ALA A 28 9.56 6.19 -7.17
N VAL A 29 10.11 6.57 -6.00
CA VAL A 29 11.32 5.96 -5.46
C VAL A 29 11.10 4.48 -5.16
N GLY A 30 9.97 4.12 -4.52
CA GLY A 30 9.61 2.73 -4.25
C GLY A 30 9.47 1.90 -5.53
N ALA A 31 8.84 2.45 -6.57
CA ALA A 31 8.71 1.81 -7.87
C ALA A 31 10.07 1.57 -8.54
N ALA A 32 11.00 2.53 -8.47
CA ALA A 32 12.36 2.38 -8.99
C ALA A 32 13.15 1.27 -8.28
N ILE A 33 13.04 1.19 -6.95
CA ILE A 33 13.64 0.11 -6.16
C ILE A 33 13.07 -1.25 -6.59
N GLN A 34 11.75 -1.36 -6.71
CA GLN A 34 11.11 -2.59 -7.17
C GLN A 34 11.59 -2.99 -8.58
N GLY A 35 11.81 -2.02 -9.48
CA GLY A 35 12.43 -2.25 -10.78
C GLY A 35 13.85 -2.80 -10.69
N GLY A 36 14.67 -2.28 -9.77
CA GLY A 36 16.01 -2.78 -9.49
C GLY A 36 16.01 -4.22 -8.95
N VAL A 37 15.02 -4.58 -8.13
CA VAL A 37 14.81 -5.97 -7.65
C VAL A 37 14.48 -6.89 -8.81
N LEU A 38 13.58 -6.48 -9.71
CA LEU A 38 13.21 -7.29 -10.89
C LEU A 38 14.38 -7.49 -11.86
N LYS A 39 15.31 -6.54 -11.95
CA LYS A 39 16.55 -6.67 -12.74
C LYS A 39 17.65 -7.47 -12.03
N GLY A 40 17.48 -7.80 -10.75
CA GLY A 40 18.49 -8.48 -9.94
C GLY A 40 19.66 -7.59 -9.48
N GLU A 41 19.53 -6.26 -9.64
CA GLU A 41 20.51 -5.26 -9.18
C GLU A 41 20.41 -5.05 -7.66
N VAL A 42 19.20 -5.16 -7.11
CA VAL A 42 18.92 -5.10 -5.67
C VAL A 42 18.74 -6.52 -5.14
N LYS A 43 19.60 -6.90 -4.19
CA LYS A 43 19.57 -8.22 -3.53
C LYS A 43 19.01 -8.10 -2.10
N ASP A 44 18.56 -9.23 -1.56
CA ASP A 44 18.08 -9.37 -0.18
C ASP A 44 16.81 -8.57 0.17
N LEU A 45 15.96 -8.32 -0.83
CA LEU A 45 14.63 -7.73 -0.65
C LEU A 45 13.55 -8.67 -1.19
N LEU A 46 12.57 -9.01 -0.34
CA LEU A 46 11.40 -9.81 -0.70
C LEU A 46 10.13 -9.00 -0.44
N LEU A 47 9.30 -8.85 -1.48
CA LEU A 47 7.98 -8.22 -1.39
C LEU A 47 6.91 -9.28 -1.60
N LEU A 48 5.96 -9.37 -0.66
CA LEU A 48 4.77 -10.20 -0.76
C LEU A 48 3.55 -9.29 -0.61
N ASP A 49 2.78 -9.14 -1.69
CA ASP A 49 1.59 -8.29 -1.74
C ASP A 49 0.30 -9.12 -1.74
N VAL A 50 -0.83 -8.48 -1.48
CA VAL A 50 -2.15 -9.13 -1.35
C VAL A 50 -3.16 -8.52 -2.31
N THR A 51 -4.16 -9.31 -2.72
CA THR A 51 -5.31 -8.80 -3.48
C THR A 51 -6.29 -8.10 -2.54
N PRO A 52 -6.61 -6.82 -2.72
CA PRO A 52 -7.38 -6.04 -1.74
C PRO A 52 -8.89 -6.29 -1.79
N LEU A 53 -9.38 -6.89 -2.87
CA LEU A 53 -10.80 -7.14 -3.10
C LEU A 53 -11.06 -8.64 -3.16
N THR A 54 -12.22 -9.05 -2.65
CA THR A 54 -12.73 -10.40 -2.81
C THR A 54 -13.09 -10.63 -4.27
N LEU A 55 -12.37 -11.52 -4.93
CA LEU A 55 -12.75 -12.03 -6.25
C LEU A 55 -13.96 -12.98 -6.08
N SER A 56 -14.99 -12.80 -6.88
CA SER A 56 -16.23 -13.58 -6.78
C SER A 56 -16.92 -13.71 -8.13
N ILE A 57 -17.80 -14.70 -8.25
CA ILE A 57 -18.70 -14.89 -9.38
C ILE A 57 -20.16 -14.80 -8.92
N GLU A 58 -21.04 -14.39 -9.82
CA GLU A 58 -22.48 -14.41 -9.55
C GLU A 58 -23.03 -15.84 -9.70
N THR A 59 -23.78 -16.31 -8.71
CA THR A 59 -24.45 -17.61 -8.72
C THR A 59 -25.97 -17.46 -8.66
N LEU A 60 -26.70 -18.57 -8.82
CA LEU A 60 -28.17 -18.58 -8.86
C LEU A 60 -28.77 -17.79 -7.69
N GLY A 61 -29.69 -16.87 -8.00
CA GLY A 61 -30.28 -15.96 -7.02
C GLY A 61 -29.56 -14.61 -6.89
N GLY A 62 -28.58 -14.33 -7.77
CA GLY A 62 -27.88 -13.04 -7.78
C GLY A 62 -26.87 -12.89 -6.64
N VAL A 63 -26.33 -14.00 -6.14
CA VAL A 63 -25.42 -14.03 -4.99
C VAL A 63 -23.97 -13.95 -5.48
N SER A 64 -23.21 -13.00 -4.97
CA SER A 64 -21.75 -12.96 -5.14
C SER A 64 -21.13 -14.08 -4.30
N THR A 65 -20.56 -15.08 -4.97
CA THR A 65 -19.89 -16.22 -4.35
C THR A 65 -18.38 -16.05 -4.48
N PRO A 66 -17.64 -15.90 -3.37
CA PRO A 66 -16.18 -15.78 -3.39
C PRO A 66 -15.50 -16.97 -4.07
N MET A 67 -14.39 -16.71 -4.76
CA MET A 67 -13.50 -17.72 -5.34
C MET A 67 -12.32 -18.05 -4.43
#